data_AF-A0A2V8BWV2-F1
#
_entry.id   AF-A0A2V8BWV2-F1
#
_cell.length_a   1.000
_cell.length_b   1.000
_cell.length_c   1.000
_cell.angle_alpha   90.00
_cell.angle_beta   90.00
_cell.angle_gamma   90.00
#
_symmetry.space_group_name_H-M   'P 1'
#
loop_
_entity.id
_entity.type
_entity.pdbx_description
1 polymer ?
#
loop_
_entity_poly.entity_id
_entity_poly.type
_entity_poly.pdbx_seq_one_letter_code
_entity_poly.pdbx_strand_id
1 'polypeptide(L)'
;TARRFITQPWAMAFKHASNEGYVVSAASNIVVKVAVDPDTGAAAVLSDPLDPTRVLQIATGSNPRGIVVNENDTRAYVMNAVSRDVTVIDLTGSRESVIATVQSAPLPLPGTPEDKIHIGKELYNTSIGVFDPATPGGAPIVGRMSAAGWGACASCHPNGLSDNVVWIFAAGPRRTVPQHTDFDQTDPARQTQRALNWSAIFDEEEDFELNIRGVSGGQGLIVLADGVTQDPDVLAFRLRANGGRNQLKVRGVGAWDALKAFVQFGIRAPLSPAHSDDPAVIAGRQVFASAGCASCHGGPQWTRSRIEYTPPPAAAQIVNAQLIDQLRKVGTFDPAAFNEVRATAAPPLGGDGFSPASLLSISAFPQTFLHNGAVNSLDSVLDNVTHRSAGTGGADTLSSPADRENLVRFLLSIDAHTVPFP
;
A
#
# COMPACT_ATOMS: atom_id res chain seq x y z
N THR A 1 27.38 1.37 9.55
CA THR A 1 26.07 1.60 8.89
C THR A 1 25.23 0.35 8.98
N ALA A 2 23.90 0.47 9.15
CA ALA A 2 23.00 -0.69 9.22
C ALA A 2 23.13 -1.59 7.97
N ARG A 3 22.93 -2.90 8.14
CA ARG A 3 22.76 -3.82 7.01
C ARG A 3 21.41 -3.49 6.36
N ARG A 4 21.40 -3.26 5.04
CA ARG A 4 20.19 -2.89 4.30
C ARG A 4 19.68 -4.09 3.52
N PHE A 5 18.38 -4.33 3.58
CA PHE A 5 17.69 -5.28 2.73
C PHE A 5 17.60 -4.76 1.28
N ILE A 6 17.68 -5.69 0.33
CA ILE A 6 17.47 -5.46 -1.10
C ILE A 6 15.97 -5.60 -1.35
N THR A 7 15.21 -4.64 -0.82
CA THR A 7 13.75 -4.73 -0.74
C THR A 7 13.09 -4.41 -2.07
N GLN A 8 12.04 -5.16 -2.39
CA GLN A 8 11.35 -5.12 -3.69
C GLN A 8 12.32 -5.22 -4.88
N PRO A 9 12.99 -6.37 -5.06
CA PRO A 9 13.70 -6.62 -6.31
C PRO A 9 12.69 -6.57 -7.47
N TRP A 10 12.98 -5.79 -8.51
CA TRP A 10 12.00 -5.49 -9.56
C TRP A 10 12.43 -5.91 -10.96
N ALA A 11 13.69 -5.65 -11.30
CA ALA A 11 14.25 -5.98 -12.61
C ALA A 11 15.69 -6.48 -12.45
N MET A 12 16.14 -7.27 -13.42
CA MET A 12 17.52 -7.70 -13.51
C MET A 12 18.01 -7.70 -14.95
N ALA A 13 19.32 -7.50 -15.12
CA ALA A 13 20.01 -7.61 -16.40
C ALA A 13 21.40 -8.19 -16.18
N PHE A 14 21.87 -9.01 -17.13
CA PHE A 14 23.19 -9.63 -17.09
C PHE A 14 24.10 -9.02 -18.15
N LYS A 15 25.41 -9.09 -17.88
CA LYS A 15 26.42 -8.87 -18.91
C LYS A 15 26.30 -9.94 -19.99
N HIS A 16 26.65 -9.59 -21.21
CA HIS A 16 26.61 -10.51 -22.35
C HIS A 16 27.78 -11.49 -22.33
N ALA A 17 28.94 -11.05 -21.83
CA ALA A 17 30.19 -11.81 -21.83
C ALA A 17 30.56 -12.45 -20.48
N SER A 18 29.68 -12.43 -19.47
CA SER A 18 29.95 -13.04 -18.16
C SER A 18 28.68 -13.50 -17.44
N ASN A 19 28.86 -14.29 -16.38
CA ASN A 19 27.76 -14.70 -15.50
C ASN A 19 27.46 -13.65 -14.40
N GLU A 20 27.91 -12.40 -14.58
CA GLU A 20 27.61 -11.30 -13.68
C GLU A 20 26.40 -10.52 -14.17
N GLY A 21 25.58 -10.06 -13.22
CA GLY A 21 24.42 -9.24 -13.52
C GLY A 21 24.09 -8.27 -12.40
N TYR A 22 22.92 -7.69 -12.52
CA TYR A 22 22.47 -6.56 -11.72
C TYR A 22 21.03 -6.76 -11.33
N VAL A 23 20.70 -6.52 -10.06
CA VAL A 23 19.33 -6.55 -9.55
C VAL A 23 18.97 -5.16 -9.04
N VAL A 24 17.86 -4.63 -9.55
CA VAL A 24 17.28 -3.36 -9.13
C VAL A 24 16.44 -3.59 -7.87
N SER A 25 16.71 -2.84 -6.81
CA SER A 25 15.87 -2.75 -5.61
C SER A 25 15.05 -1.48 -5.65
N ALA A 26 13.76 -1.63 -5.99
CA ALA A 26 12.86 -0.51 -6.23
C ALA A 26 12.59 0.33 -4.97
N ALA A 27 12.50 -0.31 -3.80
CA ALA A 27 12.23 0.41 -2.54
C ALA A 27 13.48 1.08 -1.96
N SER A 28 14.65 0.47 -2.17
CA SER A 28 15.90 0.98 -1.59
C SER A 28 16.63 1.98 -2.51
N ASN A 29 16.13 2.22 -3.73
CA ASN A 29 16.73 3.12 -4.74
C ASN A 29 18.20 2.76 -5.05
N ILE A 30 18.47 1.46 -5.21
CA ILE A 30 19.81 0.94 -5.50
C ILE A 30 19.77 -0.16 -6.56
N VAL A 31 20.91 -0.36 -7.21
CA VAL A 31 21.28 -1.59 -7.91
C VAL A 31 22.31 -2.34 -7.08
N VAL A 32 22.19 -3.66 -7.02
CA VAL A 32 23.21 -4.56 -6.49
C VAL A 32 23.75 -5.45 -7.60
N LYS A 33 25.03 -5.80 -7.51
CA LYS A 33 25.68 -6.72 -8.42
C LYS A 33 25.50 -8.17 -7.94
N VAL A 34 25.22 -9.07 -8.86
CA VAL A 34 25.08 -10.52 -8.61
C VAL A 34 25.99 -11.30 -9.56
N ALA A 35 26.38 -12.50 -9.16
CA ALA A 35 26.98 -13.50 -10.05
C ALA A 35 26.19 -14.80 -9.95
N VAL A 36 26.10 -15.53 -11.06
CA VAL A 36 25.48 -16.85 -11.13
C VAL A 36 26.56 -17.88 -11.42
N ASP A 37 26.58 -18.94 -10.64
CA ASP A 37 27.38 -20.13 -10.93
C ASP A 37 26.73 -20.87 -12.12
N PRO A 38 27.41 -21.01 -13.28
CA PRO A 38 26.82 -21.64 -14.46
C PRO A 38 26.59 -23.14 -14.31
N ASP A 39 27.30 -23.81 -13.39
CA ASP A 39 27.18 -25.25 -13.19
C ASP A 39 25.99 -25.60 -12.29
N THR A 40 25.69 -24.72 -11.32
CA THR A 40 24.64 -24.97 -10.31
C THR A 40 23.41 -24.07 -10.44
N GLY A 41 23.52 -22.96 -11.17
CA GLY A 41 22.51 -21.89 -11.21
C GLY A 41 22.43 -21.07 -9.92
N ALA A 42 23.32 -21.29 -8.94
CA ALA A 42 23.30 -20.57 -7.68
C ALA A 42 23.68 -19.09 -7.88
N ALA A 43 22.85 -18.17 -7.37
CA ALA A 43 23.14 -16.74 -7.42
C ALA A 43 23.76 -16.25 -6.10
N ALA A 44 24.77 -15.39 -6.19
CA ALA A 44 25.39 -14.71 -5.07
C ALA A 44 25.39 -13.20 -5.28
N VAL A 45 25.06 -12.45 -4.23
CA VAL A 45 25.21 -10.99 -4.24
C VAL A 45 26.68 -10.64 -3.98
N LEU A 46 27.27 -9.82 -4.83
CA LEU A 46 28.70 -9.51 -4.78
C LEU A 46 29.01 -8.39 -3.76
N SER A 47 30.16 -8.52 -3.11
CA SER A 47 30.65 -7.55 -2.13
C SER A 47 31.19 -6.27 -2.77
N ASP A 48 31.27 -5.19 -2.00
CA ASP A 48 31.95 -3.97 -2.42
C ASP A 48 33.46 -4.25 -2.52
N PRO A 49 34.11 -3.98 -3.68
CA PRO A 49 35.55 -4.16 -3.84
C PRO A 49 36.41 -3.35 -2.85
N LEU A 50 35.86 -2.27 -2.29
CA LEU A 50 36.53 -1.45 -1.28
C LEU A 50 36.17 -1.84 0.17
N ASP A 51 35.13 -2.65 0.36
CA ASP A 51 34.69 -3.15 1.67
C ASP A 51 34.04 -4.53 1.52
N PRO A 52 34.82 -5.64 1.66
CA PRO A 52 34.31 -6.99 1.45
C PRO A 52 33.27 -7.41 2.50
N THR A 53 33.06 -6.63 3.57
CA THR A 53 32.03 -6.89 4.58
C THR A 53 30.65 -6.35 4.17
N ARG A 54 30.57 -5.67 3.03
CA ARG A 54 29.38 -5.00 2.51
C ARG A 54 29.07 -5.49 1.10
N VAL A 55 27.80 -5.44 0.73
CA VAL A 55 27.36 -5.57 -0.67
C VAL A 55 27.62 -4.25 -1.40
N LEU A 56 28.06 -4.31 -2.66
CA LEU A 56 28.12 -3.12 -3.52
C LEU A 56 26.70 -2.61 -3.77
N GLN A 57 26.40 -1.39 -3.32
CA GLN A 57 25.12 -0.72 -3.56
C GLN A 57 25.39 0.50 -4.43
N ILE A 58 24.87 0.49 -5.65
CA ILE A 58 24.97 1.59 -6.60
C ILE A 58 23.68 2.38 -6.52
N ALA A 59 23.74 3.62 -6.03
CA ALA A 59 22.56 4.48 -5.89
C ALA A 59 21.93 4.82 -7.24
N THR A 60 20.60 4.91 -7.26
CA THR A 60 19.83 5.31 -8.45
C THR A 60 18.91 6.51 -8.13
N GLY A 61 18.10 6.92 -9.10
CA GLY A 61 16.92 7.74 -8.83
C GLY A 61 15.83 6.96 -8.07
N SER A 62 14.69 7.61 -7.88
CA SER A 62 13.58 7.11 -7.07
C SER A 62 12.75 6.03 -7.79
N ASN A 63 12.51 4.92 -7.09
CA ASN A 63 11.74 3.77 -7.53
C ASN A 63 12.20 3.23 -8.90
N PRO A 64 13.44 2.72 -9.00
CA PRO A 64 13.94 2.09 -10.22
C PRO A 64 13.11 0.85 -10.57
N ARG A 65 12.73 0.70 -11.86
CA ARG A 65 11.83 -0.37 -12.34
C ARG A 65 12.31 -1.09 -13.60
N GLY A 66 13.46 -0.72 -14.14
CA GLY A 66 14.01 -1.38 -15.31
C GLY A 66 15.52 -1.22 -15.34
N ILE A 67 16.22 -2.21 -15.88
CA ILE A 67 17.65 -2.15 -16.14
C ILE A 67 17.97 -2.85 -17.46
N VAL A 68 18.90 -2.29 -18.23
CA VAL A 68 19.49 -2.93 -19.41
C VAL A 68 21.01 -2.73 -19.40
N VAL A 69 21.75 -3.71 -19.93
CA VAL A 69 23.20 -3.64 -20.15
C VAL A 69 23.46 -3.48 -21.65
N ASN A 70 24.34 -2.56 -22.03
CA ASN A 70 24.67 -2.35 -23.44
C ASN A 70 25.46 -3.54 -24.02
N GLU A 71 25.46 -3.64 -25.34
CA GLU A 71 26.03 -4.79 -26.08
C GLU A 71 27.51 -5.05 -25.80
N ASN A 72 28.27 -4.00 -25.42
CA ASN A 72 29.70 -4.09 -25.14
C ASN A 72 30.02 -4.26 -23.64
N ASP A 73 29.02 -4.47 -22.77
CA ASP A 73 29.18 -4.61 -21.31
C ASP A 73 29.92 -3.44 -20.62
N THR A 74 29.85 -2.24 -21.18
CA THR A 74 30.50 -1.05 -20.63
C THR A 74 29.55 -0.18 -19.81
N ARG A 75 28.23 -0.29 -20.02
CA ARG A 75 27.22 0.55 -19.36
C ARG A 75 25.96 -0.21 -19.03
N ALA A 76 25.38 0.11 -17.88
CA ALA A 76 23.99 -0.20 -17.57
C ALA A 76 23.13 1.07 -17.51
N TYR A 77 21.86 0.96 -17.91
CA TYR A 77 20.87 2.04 -17.88
C TYR A 77 19.70 1.62 -17.01
N VAL A 78 19.40 2.39 -15.98
CA VAL A 78 18.33 2.12 -15.01
C VAL A 78 17.22 3.13 -15.17
N MET A 79 16.00 2.66 -15.45
CA MET A 79 14.81 3.51 -15.54
C MET A 79 14.25 3.77 -14.14
N ASN A 80 14.29 5.03 -13.70
CA ASN A 80 13.77 5.46 -12.41
C ASN A 80 12.37 6.04 -12.56
N ALA A 81 11.36 5.21 -12.28
CA ALA A 81 9.98 5.51 -12.65
C ALA A 81 9.38 6.68 -11.86
N VAL A 82 9.84 6.91 -10.62
CA VAL A 82 9.34 8.02 -9.81
C VAL A 82 10.16 9.29 -10.06
N SER A 83 11.49 9.26 -10.02
CA SER A 83 12.29 10.48 -10.29
C SER A 83 12.28 10.94 -11.75
N ARG A 84 11.66 10.17 -12.66
CA ARG A 84 11.53 10.48 -14.10
C ARG A 84 12.88 10.69 -14.77
N ASP A 85 13.87 9.90 -14.40
CA ASP A 85 15.21 9.93 -14.99
C ASP A 85 15.78 8.53 -15.25
N VAL A 86 16.91 8.50 -15.95
CA VAL A 86 17.69 7.30 -16.23
C VAL A 86 19.06 7.43 -15.57
N THR A 87 19.39 6.50 -14.68
CA THR A 87 20.75 6.38 -14.12
C THR A 87 21.63 5.59 -15.08
N VAL A 88 22.80 6.12 -15.43
CA VAL A 88 23.82 5.46 -16.26
C VAL A 88 24.96 5.01 -15.37
N ILE A 89 25.22 3.71 -15.34
CA ILE A 89 26.27 3.08 -14.53
C ILE A 89 27.42 2.67 -15.47
N ASP A 90 28.64 3.02 -15.11
CA ASP A 90 29.85 2.50 -15.74
C ASP A 90 30.19 1.11 -15.18
N LEU A 91 30.33 0.15 -16.07
CA LEU A 91 30.61 -1.25 -15.75
C LEU A 91 32.08 -1.65 -15.98
N THR A 92 32.92 -0.71 -16.43
CA THR A 92 34.31 -0.98 -16.82
C THR A 92 35.31 -0.86 -15.66
N GLY A 93 34.95 -0.10 -14.62
CA GLY A 93 35.78 0.08 -13.44
C GLY A 93 35.81 -1.14 -12.52
N SER A 94 36.87 -1.27 -11.74
CA SER A 94 36.98 -2.30 -10.68
C SER A 94 35.89 -2.16 -9.62
N ARG A 95 35.37 -0.94 -9.41
CA ARG A 95 34.18 -0.63 -8.64
C ARG A 95 33.22 0.16 -9.50
N GLU A 96 32.14 -0.49 -9.90
CA GLU A 96 31.12 0.04 -10.80
C GLU A 96 30.35 1.19 -10.11
N SER A 97 30.03 2.24 -10.87
CA SER A 97 29.48 3.48 -10.30
C SER A 97 28.68 4.30 -11.30
N VAL A 98 27.85 5.21 -10.78
CA VAL A 98 27.06 6.11 -11.62
C VAL A 98 27.97 7.13 -12.30
N ILE A 99 27.82 7.29 -13.61
CA ILE A 99 28.53 8.30 -14.42
C ILE A 99 27.62 9.40 -14.95
N ALA A 100 26.31 9.16 -15.00
CA ALA A 100 25.34 10.19 -15.38
C ALA A 100 23.94 9.86 -14.83
N THR A 101 23.14 10.91 -14.66
CA THR A 101 21.68 10.81 -14.49
C THR A 101 21.03 11.73 -15.51
N VAL A 102 20.19 11.18 -16.38
CA VAL A 102 19.58 11.89 -17.50
C VAL A 102 18.08 12.00 -17.27
N GLN A 103 17.56 13.23 -17.19
CA GLN A 103 16.13 13.48 -17.07
C GLN A 103 15.38 12.95 -18.30
N SER A 104 14.31 12.19 -18.06
CA SER A 104 13.48 11.58 -19.12
C SER A 104 12.16 12.31 -19.31
N ALA A 105 11.64 12.97 -18.26
CA ALA A 105 10.45 13.80 -18.32
C ALA A 105 10.48 14.89 -17.22
N PRO A 106 9.80 16.04 -17.40
CA PRO A 106 9.73 17.08 -16.38
C PRO A 106 9.10 16.57 -15.08
N LEU A 107 9.62 17.01 -13.94
CA LEU A 107 8.97 16.90 -12.63
C LEU A 107 7.93 18.02 -12.45
N PRO A 108 6.96 17.87 -11.53
CA PRO A 108 6.07 18.97 -11.13
C PRO A 108 6.85 20.20 -10.66
N LEU A 109 6.25 21.38 -10.81
CA LEU A 109 6.86 22.62 -10.34
C LEU A 109 6.91 22.64 -8.80
N PRO A 110 8.04 23.02 -8.19
CA PRO A 110 8.15 23.06 -6.73
C PRO A 110 7.05 23.90 -6.07
N GLY A 111 6.46 23.36 -5.00
CA GLY A 111 5.43 24.05 -4.22
C GLY A 111 4.00 23.99 -4.78
N THR A 112 3.76 23.32 -5.92
CA THR A 112 2.39 23.06 -6.39
C THR A 112 1.76 21.84 -5.71
N PRO A 113 0.42 21.67 -5.76
CA PRO A 113 -0.22 20.44 -5.28
C PRO A 113 0.35 19.17 -5.92
N GLU A 114 0.72 19.21 -7.20
CA GLU A 114 1.32 18.09 -7.92
C GLU A 114 2.71 17.74 -7.40
N ASP A 115 3.51 18.71 -6.96
CA ASP A 115 4.80 18.47 -6.31
C ASP A 115 4.61 17.80 -4.94
N LYS A 116 3.63 18.26 -4.15
CA LYS A 116 3.26 17.61 -2.88
C LYS A 116 2.83 16.15 -3.09
N ILE A 117 1.99 15.88 -4.09
CA ILE A 117 1.57 14.51 -4.46
C ILE A 117 2.79 13.69 -4.93
N HIS A 118 3.73 14.30 -5.65
CA HIS A 118 4.93 13.64 -6.13
C HIS A 118 5.90 13.26 -5.00
N ILE A 119 6.12 14.16 -4.05
CA ILE A 119 6.88 13.89 -2.82
C ILE A 119 6.25 12.72 -2.06
N GLY A 120 4.93 12.71 -1.95
CA GLY A 120 4.20 11.60 -1.35
C GLY A 120 4.45 10.29 -2.09
N LYS A 121 4.43 10.31 -3.43
CA LYS A 121 4.75 9.14 -4.27
C LYS A 121 6.18 8.65 -4.05
N GLU A 122 7.16 9.53 -3.90
CA GLU A 122 8.55 9.18 -3.57
C GLU A 122 8.62 8.45 -2.23
N LEU A 123 8.05 9.04 -1.18
CA LEU A 123 8.03 8.47 0.17
C LEU A 123 7.30 7.13 0.23
N TYR A 124 6.17 7.04 -0.47
CA TYR A 124 5.35 5.83 -0.54
C TYR A 124 6.11 4.63 -1.14
N ASN A 125 7.00 4.90 -2.09
CA ASN A 125 7.75 3.89 -2.83
C ASN A 125 9.15 3.62 -2.28
N THR A 126 9.57 4.23 -1.16
CA THR A 126 10.90 4.01 -0.58
C THR A 126 10.84 3.32 0.79
N SER A 127 11.79 2.40 1.02
CA SER A 127 11.97 1.74 2.32
C SER A 127 12.89 2.52 3.25
N ILE A 128 13.66 3.49 2.75
CA ILE A 128 14.62 4.25 3.58
C ILE A 128 14.10 5.67 3.84
N GLY A 129 13.68 6.37 2.79
CA GLY A 129 13.35 7.80 2.82
C GLY A 129 14.59 8.69 2.94
N VAL A 130 14.57 9.82 2.23
CA VAL A 130 15.57 10.89 2.33
C VAL A 130 14.83 12.16 2.68
N PHE A 131 15.14 12.74 3.83
CA PHE A 131 14.46 13.91 4.38
C PHE A 131 15.42 15.08 4.48
N ASP A 132 14.84 16.28 4.53
CA ASP A 132 15.56 17.52 4.73
C ASP A 132 16.43 17.44 5.99
N PRO A 133 17.61 18.08 5.99
CA PRO A 133 18.49 18.07 7.14
C PRO A 133 17.86 18.82 8.33
N ALA A 134 18.21 18.40 9.55
CA ALA A 134 17.77 19.05 10.78
C ALA A 134 18.19 20.53 10.87
N THR A 135 19.33 20.86 10.26
CA THR A 135 19.89 22.20 10.18
C THR A 135 20.20 22.56 8.73
N PRO A 136 20.07 23.84 8.34
CA PRO A 136 20.42 24.28 6.99
C PRO A 136 21.85 23.87 6.61
N GLY A 137 22.00 23.18 5.47
CA GLY A 137 23.29 22.69 4.98
C GLY A 137 23.82 21.42 5.65
N GLY A 138 23.07 20.82 6.60
CA GLY A 138 23.40 19.55 7.21
C GLY A 138 23.23 18.36 6.26
N ALA A 139 23.62 17.17 6.73
CA ALA A 139 23.38 15.92 6.03
C ALA A 139 21.88 15.56 6.05
N PRO A 140 21.33 14.98 4.97
CA PRO A 140 19.94 14.55 4.95
C PRO A 140 19.67 13.47 6.00
N ILE A 141 18.47 13.49 6.55
CA ILE A 141 18.02 12.46 7.48
C ILE A 141 17.57 11.23 6.67
N VAL A 142 17.97 10.02 7.07
CA VAL A 142 17.67 8.78 6.35
C VAL A 142 17.30 7.65 7.31
N GLY A 143 16.64 6.61 6.81
CA GLY A 143 16.32 5.40 7.59
C GLY A 143 15.12 5.56 8.51
N ARG A 144 14.28 6.58 8.26
CA ARG A 144 13.10 6.88 9.08
C ARG A 144 11.90 6.02 8.69
N MET A 145 11.80 5.66 7.41
CA MET A 145 10.80 4.71 6.89
C MET A 145 11.10 3.28 7.35
N SER A 146 12.37 2.86 7.27
CA SER A 146 12.90 1.62 7.84
C SER A 146 14.40 1.78 8.06
N ALA A 147 14.89 1.45 9.26
CA ALA A 147 16.32 1.55 9.56
C ALA A 147 17.18 0.59 8.71
N ALA A 148 16.63 -0.60 8.42
CA ALA A 148 17.28 -1.64 7.61
C ALA A 148 16.75 -1.68 6.16
N GLY A 149 15.83 -0.78 5.78
CA GLY A 149 15.21 -0.81 4.45
C GLY A 149 14.28 -2.00 4.22
N TRP A 150 13.71 -2.59 5.28
CA TRP A 150 12.90 -3.82 5.24
C TRP A 150 11.63 -3.72 4.37
N GLY A 151 10.96 -2.57 4.37
CA GLY A 151 9.69 -2.41 3.66
C GLY A 151 9.37 -0.94 3.36
N ALA A 152 8.66 -0.73 2.25
CA ALA A 152 8.01 0.52 1.87
C ALA A 152 6.49 0.34 1.94
N CYS A 153 5.70 1.42 1.88
CA CYS A 153 4.23 1.30 1.72
C CYS A 153 3.88 0.47 0.47
N ALA A 154 4.59 0.75 -0.63
CA ALA A 154 4.46 0.03 -1.89
C ALA A 154 4.85 -1.47 -1.83
N SER A 155 5.47 -1.95 -0.73
CA SER A 155 5.80 -3.37 -0.55
C SER A 155 4.56 -4.23 -0.40
N CYS A 156 3.58 -3.77 0.39
CA CYS A 156 2.28 -4.43 0.48
C CYS A 156 1.27 -3.85 -0.51
N HIS A 157 1.43 -2.57 -0.86
CA HIS A 157 0.48 -1.84 -1.70
C HIS A 157 1.08 -1.43 -3.06
N PRO A 158 1.37 -2.39 -3.96
CA PRO A 158 1.95 -2.07 -5.25
C PRO A 158 1.05 -1.11 -6.03
N ASN A 159 1.63 0.04 -6.42
CA ASN A 159 0.92 1.15 -7.08
C ASN A 159 -0.27 1.74 -6.28
N GLY A 160 -0.30 1.60 -4.95
CA GLY A 160 -1.44 2.04 -4.15
C GLY A 160 -2.55 1.00 -4.00
N LEU A 161 -2.38 -0.19 -4.58
CA LEU A 161 -3.40 -1.23 -4.61
C LEU A 161 -3.10 -2.31 -3.55
N SER A 162 -3.37 -3.57 -3.87
CA SER A 162 -3.18 -4.70 -2.96
C SER A 162 -2.22 -5.71 -3.60
N ASP A 163 -1.28 -6.23 -2.82
CA ASP A 163 -0.48 -7.42 -3.14
C ASP A 163 -1.28 -8.73 -3.01
N ASN A 164 -2.52 -8.64 -2.53
CA ASN A 164 -3.42 -9.76 -2.25
C ASN A 164 -2.88 -10.75 -1.20
N VAL A 165 -1.87 -10.35 -0.42
CA VAL A 165 -1.27 -11.16 0.64
C VAL A 165 -2.01 -10.94 1.96
N VAL A 166 -2.10 -12.00 2.76
CA VAL A 166 -2.61 -11.97 4.13
C VAL A 166 -1.43 -11.83 5.09
N TRP A 167 -1.34 -10.69 5.73
CA TRP A 167 -0.28 -10.37 6.68
C TRP A 167 -0.75 -10.60 8.11
N ILE A 168 0.08 -11.23 8.94
CA ILE A 168 -0.21 -11.40 10.37
C ILE A 168 0.37 -10.19 11.11
N PHE A 169 -0.50 -9.24 11.45
CA PHE A 169 -0.15 -8.03 12.21
C PHE A 169 -0.72 -8.06 13.63
N ALA A 170 -0.59 -6.94 14.35
CA ALA A 170 -1.11 -6.79 15.71
C ALA A 170 -2.64 -6.96 15.82
N ALA A 171 -3.37 -6.78 14.72
CA ALA A 171 -4.82 -7.02 14.66
C ALA A 171 -5.18 -8.48 14.36
N GLY A 172 -4.25 -9.31 13.87
CA GLY A 172 -4.52 -10.64 13.32
C GLY A 172 -4.17 -10.75 11.84
N PRO A 173 -4.55 -11.85 11.16
CA PRO A 173 -4.36 -12.04 9.72
C PRO A 173 -5.22 -11.04 8.93
N ARG A 174 -4.59 -10.16 8.17
CA ARG A 174 -5.25 -9.12 7.37
C ARG A 174 -4.72 -9.14 5.95
N ARG A 175 -5.62 -9.42 5.01
CA ARG A 175 -5.39 -9.20 3.59
C ARG A 175 -5.14 -7.72 3.36
N THR A 176 -4.15 -7.38 2.55
CA THR A 176 -3.91 -5.99 2.19
C THR A 176 -5.14 -5.35 1.54
N VAL A 177 -5.55 -4.18 2.04
CA VAL A 177 -6.66 -3.40 1.51
C VAL A 177 -6.14 -2.44 0.44
N PRO A 178 -6.77 -2.35 -0.75
CA PRO A 178 -6.34 -1.40 -1.76
C PRO A 178 -6.73 0.04 -1.39
N GLN A 179 -5.79 0.97 -1.51
CA GLN A 179 -5.90 2.33 -0.96
C GLN A 179 -6.59 3.32 -1.90
N HIS A 180 -6.88 2.94 -3.15
CA HIS A 180 -7.74 3.76 -4.03
C HIS A 180 -9.15 3.96 -3.43
N THR A 181 -9.52 3.16 -2.42
CA THR A 181 -10.82 3.22 -1.75
C THR A 181 -10.82 4.05 -0.47
N ASP A 182 -9.65 4.54 -0.02
CA ASP A 182 -9.50 5.21 1.28
C ASP A 182 -10.28 6.53 1.31
N PHE A 183 -10.27 7.29 0.21
CA PHE A 183 -11.01 8.54 0.05
C PHE A 183 -12.12 8.47 -1.00
N ASP A 184 -13.18 9.25 -0.80
CA ASP A 184 -14.31 9.35 -1.72
C ASP A 184 -13.93 9.96 -3.06
N GLN A 185 -13.78 9.12 -4.09
CA GLN A 185 -13.30 9.57 -5.39
C GLN A 185 -14.22 10.53 -6.13
N THR A 186 -15.50 10.57 -5.75
CA THR A 186 -16.52 11.41 -6.38
C THR A 186 -16.52 12.83 -5.83
N ASP A 187 -15.93 13.05 -4.66
CA ASP A 187 -15.67 14.36 -4.08
C ASP A 187 -14.34 14.92 -4.63
N PRO A 188 -14.35 16.03 -5.42
CA PRO A 188 -13.12 16.64 -5.90
C PRO A 188 -12.19 17.10 -4.78
N ALA A 189 -12.74 17.44 -3.61
CA ALA A 189 -11.96 17.83 -2.44
C ALA A 189 -11.47 16.64 -1.62
N ARG A 190 -11.95 15.42 -1.91
CA ARG A 190 -11.57 14.14 -1.26
C ARG A 190 -11.62 14.21 0.27
N GLN A 191 -12.60 14.89 0.85
CA GLN A 191 -12.64 15.16 2.30
C GLN A 191 -13.14 13.96 3.11
N THR A 192 -13.92 13.08 2.50
CA THR A 192 -14.45 11.90 3.19
C THR A 192 -13.51 10.72 3.04
N GLN A 193 -13.04 10.19 4.17
CA GLN A 193 -12.22 8.99 4.27
C GLN A 193 -13.05 7.85 4.87
N ARG A 194 -12.74 6.59 4.52
CA ARG A 194 -13.26 5.44 5.28
C ARG A 194 -12.42 5.19 6.54
N ALA A 195 -12.99 4.49 7.51
CA ALA A 195 -12.19 3.87 8.56
C ALA A 195 -11.17 2.90 7.95
N LEU A 196 -9.95 2.95 8.44
CA LEU A 196 -8.81 2.29 7.83
C LEU A 196 -8.56 0.93 8.48
N ASN A 197 -7.97 0.02 7.69
CA ASN A 197 -7.82 -1.41 8.00
C ASN A 197 -9.17 -2.16 8.07
N TRP A 198 -9.15 -3.50 8.07
CA TRP A 198 -10.37 -4.31 8.23
C TRP A 198 -10.98 -4.17 9.61
N SER A 199 -10.15 -3.95 10.63
CA SER A 199 -10.59 -3.87 12.02
C SER A 199 -10.95 -2.46 12.47
N ALA A 200 -10.99 -1.47 11.57
CA ALA A 200 -11.26 -0.06 11.88
C ALA A 200 -10.42 0.45 13.07
N ILE A 201 -9.10 0.19 13.01
CA ILE A 201 -8.17 0.53 14.09
C ILE A 201 -7.45 1.87 13.88
N PHE A 202 -7.71 2.53 12.75
CA PHE A 202 -7.16 3.83 12.37
C PHE A 202 -8.24 4.70 11.72
N ASP A 203 -8.20 6.00 11.97
CA ASP A 203 -9.07 7.02 11.39
C ASP A 203 -8.32 8.09 10.60
N GLU A 204 -6.99 8.06 10.61
CA GLU A 204 -6.12 8.94 9.84
C GLU A 204 -5.09 8.13 9.05
N GLU A 205 -4.77 8.56 7.82
CA GLU A 205 -3.61 8.00 7.09
C GLU A 205 -2.33 8.10 7.92
N GLU A 206 -2.21 9.19 8.69
CA GLU A 206 -1.10 9.47 9.58
C GLU A 206 -0.96 8.45 10.74
N ASP A 207 -2.01 7.70 11.08
CA ASP A 207 -1.90 6.61 12.06
C ASP A 207 -0.99 5.47 11.59
N PHE A 208 -0.79 5.32 10.27
CA PHE A 208 0.16 4.35 9.72
C PHE A 208 1.63 4.69 10.03
N GLU A 209 1.91 5.80 10.72
CA GLU A 209 3.15 6.03 11.46
C GLU A 209 3.47 4.85 12.40
N LEU A 210 2.44 4.23 12.98
CA LEU A 210 2.56 3.02 13.80
C LEU A 210 3.05 1.81 12.99
N ASN A 211 2.72 1.71 11.70
CA ASN A 211 3.25 0.67 10.82
C ASN A 211 4.70 0.96 10.42
N ILE A 212 5.06 2.21 10.16
CA ILE A 212 6.47 2.60 9.93
C ILE A 212 7.32 2.16 11.12
N ARG A 213 6.86 2.42 12.35
CA ARG A 213 7.58 2.09 13.59
C ARG A 213 7.55 0.60 13.91
N GLY A 214 6.37 0.00 13.96
CA GLY A 214 6.14 -1.34 14.48
C GLY A 214 6.29 -2.48 13.48
N VAL A 215 6.16 -2.21 12.17
CA VAL A 215 6.26 -3.23 11.11
C VAL A 215 7.53 -3.05 10.29
N SER A 216 7.81 -1.82 9.83
CA SER A 216 8.99 -1.55 8.99
C SER A 216 10.28 -1.37 9.81
N GLY A 217 10.19 -1.19 11.12
CA GLY A 217 11.35 -0.95 11.99
C GLY A 217 12.02 0.42 11.75
N GLY A 218 11.24 1.40 11.29
CA GLY A 218 11.66 2.79 11.18
C GLY A 218 11.47 3.57 12.49
N GLN A 219 12.01 4.78 12.55
CA GLN A 219 11.73 5.71 13.66
C GLN A 219 10.47 6.55 13.40
N GLY A 220 9.88 6.47 12.20
CA GLY A 220 8.72 7.27 11.87
C GLY A 220 9.06 8.72 11.51
N LEU A 221 8.04 9.45 11.07
CA LEU A 221 8.12 10.77 10.47
C LEU A 221 7.64 11.88 11.40
N ILE A 222 6.84 11.55 12.42
CA ILE A 222 6.32 12.51 13.39
C ILE A 222 7.38 12.77 14.47
N VAL A 223 7.73 14.04 14.65
CA VAL A 223 8.87 14.48 15.48
C VAL A 223 8.49 15.59 16.44
N LEU A 224 9.25 15.71 17.53
CA LEU A 224 9.18 16.83 18.46
C LEU A 224 9.64 18.13 17.79
N ALA A 225 9.51 19.25 18.51
CA ALA A 225 9.79 20.59 18.02
C ALA A 225 11.24 20.81 17.53
N ASP A 226 12.18 19.95 17.94
CA ASP A 226 13.57 19.97 17.45
C ASP A 226 13.72 19.48 16.00
N GLY A 227 12.64 18.98 15.39
CA GLY A 227 12.60 18.53 14.00
C GLY A 227 13.26 17.19 13.74
N VAL A 228 13.71 16.46 14.78
CA VAL A 228 14.43 15.19 14.59
C VAL A 228 14.00 14.13 15.59
N THR A 229 13.85 14.48 16.86
CA THR A 229 13.52 13.50 17.91
C THR A 229 12.14 12.92 17.65
N GLN A 230 12.05 11.59 17.62
CA GLN A 230 10.78 10.88 17.45
C GLN A 230 9.78 11.35 18.51
N ASP A 231 8.57 11.74 18.09
CA ASP A 231 7.51 12.03 19.04
C ASP A 231 7.00 10.72 19.65
N PRO A 232 7.09 10.52 20.98
CA PRO A 232 6.66 9.28 21.64
C PRO A 232 5.14 9.12 21.68
N ASP A 233 4.38 10.22 21.55
CA ASP A 233 2.93 10.25 21.76
C ASP A 233 2.18 9.99 20.45
N VAL A 234 2.65 9.09 19.59
CA VAL A 234 1.92 8.64 18.40
C VAL A 234 1.08 7.44 18.78
N LEU A 235 -0.23 7.65 18.87
CA LEU A 235 -1.21 6.65 19.24
C LEU A 235 -2.46 6.86 18.37
N ALA A 236 -3.09 5.77 17.93
CA ALA A 236 -4.39 5.87 17.26
C ALA A 236 -5.47 6.28 18.27
N PHE A 237 -6.40 7.14 17.84
CA PHE A 237 -7.60 7.60 18.56
C PHE A 237 -7.39 8.36 19.88
N ARG A 238 -6.17 8.54 20.39
CA ARG A 238 -5.93 9.06 21.75
C ARG A 238 -5.04 10.28 21.76
N LEU A 239 -5.21 11.10 22.82
CA LEU A 239 -4.49 12.35 23.11
C LEU A 239 -4.77 13.48 22.11
N ARG A 240 -4.48 13.27 20.82
CA ARG A 240 -4.67 14.23 19.72
C ARG A 240 -4.56 13.49 18.39
N ALA A 241 -5.09 14.12 17.33
CA ALA A 241 -4.89 13.67 15.95
C ALA A 241 -3.40 13.51 15.62
N ASN A 242 -3.08 12.49 14.82
CA ASN A 242 -1.75 12.32 14.23
C ASN A 242 -1.56 13.23 13.01
N GLY A 243 -2.64 13.59 12.32
CA GLY A 243 -2.65 14.63 11.30
C GLY A 243 -2.26 16.00 11.85
N GLY A 244 -1.56 16.80 11.03
CA GLY A 244 -1.17 18.17 11.37
C GLY A 244 -0.06 18.32 12.42
N ARG A 245 0.55 17.21 12.87
CA ARG A 245 1.67 17.24 13.81
C ARG A 245 2.98 17.69 13.14
N ASN A 246 3.94 18.09 13.98
CA ASN A 246 5.29 18.35 13.50
C ASN A 246 5.92 17.06 12.95
N GLN A 247 6.56 17.19 11.80
CA GLN A 247 6.95 16.06 10.98
C GLN A 247 8.22 16.40 10.21
N LEU A 248 8.96 15.35 9.84
CA LEU A 248 10.06 15.48 8.89
C LEU A 248 9.55 16.06 7.57
N LYS A 249 10.46 16.68 6.83
CA LYS A 249 10.15 17.33 5.57
C LYS A 249 10.95 16.75 4.43
N VAL A 250 10.40 16.86 3.22
CA VAL A 250 11.11 16.61 1.97
C VAL A 250 10.88 17.84 1.10
N ARG A 251 11.97 18.54 0.74
CA ARG A 251 11.93 19.77 -0.04
C ARG A 251 10.99 20.83 0.58
N GLY A 252 10.99 20.92 1.91
CA GLY A 252 10.17 21.84 2.69
C GLY A 252 8.73 21.39 2.95
N VAL A 253 8.28 20.28 2.34
CA VAL A 253 6.91 19.76 2.48
C VAL A 253 6.87 18.71 3.59
N GLY A 254 5.86 18.77 4.47
CA GLY A 254 5.64 17.76 5.50
C GLY A 254 5.49 16.36 4.90
N ALA A 255 6.24 15.39 5.42
CA ALA A 255 6.32 14.04 4.87
C ALA A 255 4.99 13.26 4.93
N TRP A 256 4.26 13.30 6.05
CA TRP A 256 2.92 12.74 6.18
C TRP A 256 1.90 13.50 5.36
N ASP A 257 1.99 14.84 5.33
CA ASP A 257 1.11 15.65 4.50
C ASP A 257 1.23 15.26 3.02
N ALA A 258 2.46 15.00 2.56
CA ALA A 258 2.74 14.55 1.20
C ALA A 258 2.26 13.11 0.96
N LEU A 259 2.56 12.17 1.87
CA LEU A 259 2.07 10.79 1.79
C LEU A 259 0.55 10.72 1.68
N LYS A 260 -0.15 11.43 2.56
CA LYS A 260 -1.62 11.54 2.51
C LYS A 260 -2.10 12.14 1.21
N ALA A 261 -1.50 13.22 0.72
CA ALA A 261 -1.87 13.79 -0.57
C ALA A 261 -1.69 12.79 -1.72
N PHE A 262 -0.65 11.95 -1.68
CA PHE A 262 -0.49 10.87 -2.65
C PHE A 262 -1.57 9.80 -2.55
N VAL A 263 -1.93 9.35 -1.34
CA VAL A 263 -3.03 8.39 -1.17
C VAL A 263 -4.37 9.00 -1.63
N GLN A 264 -4.61 10.24 -1.23
CA GLN A 264 -5.85 10.98 -1.46
C GLN A 264 -6.07 11.34 -2.93
N PHE A 265 -5.02 11.69 -3.68
CA PHE A 265 -5.15 12.22 -5.06
C PHE A 265 -4.31 11.48 -6.11
N GLY A 266 -3.28 10.74 -5.70
CA GLY A 266 -2.32 10.09 -6.61
C GLY A 266 -2.65 8.65 -6.98
N ILE A 267 -3.44 7.94 -6.17
CA ILE A 267 -3.85 6.55 -6.41
C ILE A 267 -5.15 6.53 -7.22
N ARG A 268 -5.19 5.74 -8.30
CA ARG A 268 -6.33 5.64 -9.21
C ARG A 268 -7.04 4.30 -9.06
N ALA A 269 -8.37 4.33 -9.11
CA ALA A 269 -9.18 3.12 -9.17
C ALA A 269 -8.92 2.38 -10.49
N PRO A 270 -8.66 1.06 -10.47
CA PRO A 270 -8.68 0.25 -11.69
C PRO A 270 -10.04 0.30 -12.38
N LEU A 271 -10.04 0.31 -13.70
CA LEU A 271 -11.26 0.25 -14.49
C LEU A 271 -11.68 -1.21 -14.68
N SER A 272 -12.99 -1.44 -14.59
CA SER A 272 -13.55 -2.77 -14.84
C SER A 272 -13.48 -3.09 -16.34
N PRO A 273 -13.12 -4.33 -16.73
CA PRO A 273 -13.27 -4.77 -18.12
C PRO A 273 -14.72 -5.15 -18.48
N ALA A 274 -15.62 -5.30 -17.50
CA ALA A 274 -17.02 -5.62 -17.73
C ALA A 274 -17.83 -4.36 -18.09
N HIS A 275 -18.75 -4.50 -19.03
CA HIS A 275 -19.57 -3.41 -19.55
C HIS A 275 -20.88 -3.27 -18.78
N SER A 276 -21.30 -2.02 -18.56
CA SER A 276 -22.52 -1.69 -17.78
C SER A 276 -23.84 -1.99 -18.52
N ASP A 277 -23.79 -2.23 -19.82
CA ASP A 277 -24.92 -2.58 -20.68
C ASP A 277 -25.12 -4.10 -20.84
N ASP A 278 -24.24 -4.93 -20.28
CA ASP A 278 -24.40 -6.38 -20.24
C ASP A 278 -25.71 -6.74 -19.48
N PRO A 279 -26.64 -7.52 -20.08
CA PRO A 279 -27.88 -7.92 -19.43
C PRO A 279 -27.68 -8.58 -18.06
N ALA A 280 -26.62 -9.36 -17.86
CA ALA A 280 -26.32 -10.00 -16.59
C ALA A 280 -25.85 -8.99 -15.53
N VAL A 281 -25.11 -7.96 -15.94
CA VAL A 281 -24.71 -6.84 -15.06
C VAL A 281 -25.93 -6.03 -14.64
N ILE A 282 -26.85 -5.75 -15.57
CA ILE A 282 -28.10 -5.03 -15.28
C ILE A 282 -28.97 -5.83 -14.30
N ALA A 283 -29.17 -7.12 -14.56
CA ALA A 283 -29.91 -8.01 -13.67
C ALA A 283 -29.23 -8.10 -12.28
N GLY A 284 -27.90 -8.26 -12.24
CA GLY A 284 -27.12 -8.31 -11.01
C GLY A 284 -27.22 -7.05 -10.17
N ARG A 285 -27.31 -5.88 -10.82
CA ARG A 285 -27.53 -4.60 -10.13
C ARG A 285 -28.90 -4.55 -9.44
N GLN A 286 -29.95 -5.10 -10.06
CA GLN A 286 -31.27 -5.21 -9.43
C GLN A 286 -31.26 -6.19 -8.26
N VAL A 287 -30.56 -7.31 -8.42
CA VAL A 287 -30.33 -8.29 -7.35
C VAL A 287 -29.59 -7.67 -6.16
N PHE A 288 -28.51 -6.90 -6.41
CA PHE A 288 -27.76 -6.20 -5.37
C PHE A 288 -28.65 -5.25 -4.54
N ALA A 289 -29.54 -4.51 -5.21
CA ALA A 289 -30.46 -3.59 -4.55
C ALA A 289 -31.49 -4.34 -3.69
N SER A 290 -32.15 -5.35 -4.27
CA SER A 290 -33.22 -6.11 -3.61
C SER A 290 -32.72 -7.01 -2.47
N ALA A 291 -31.48 -7.48 -2.54
CA ALA A 291 -30.82 -8.22 -1.46
C ALA A 291 -30.28 -7.32 -0.32
N GLY A 292 -30.47 -5.99 -0.39
CA GLY A 292 -30.07 -5.08 0.68
C GLY A 292 -28.56 -4.88 0.81
N CYS A 293 -27.76 -5.27 -0.19
CA CYS A 293 -26.30 -5.15 -0.16
C CYS A 293 -25.84 -3.69 0.04
N ALA A 294 -26.59 -2.74 -0.53
CA ALA A 294 -26.34 -1.30 -0.43
C ALA A 294 -26.41 -0.74 1.01
N SER A 295 -27.01 -1.47 1.96
CA SER A 295 -27.04 -1.08 3.37
C SER A 295 -25.66 -1.03 4.01
N CYS A 296 -24.69 -1.81 3.49
CA CYS A 296 -23.29 -1.83 3.95
C CYS A 296 -22.30 -1.45 2.84
N HIS A 297 -22.60 -1.77 1.58
CA HIS A 297 -21.73 -1.54 0.42
C HIS A 297 -22.25 -0.46 -0.54
N GLY A 298 -23.13 0.42 -0.06
CA GLY A 298 -23.60 1.58 -0.83
C GLY A 298 -22.72 2.82 -0.61
N GLY A 299 -23.16 3.92 -1.21
CA GLY A 299 -22.48 5.21 -1.17
C GLY A 299 -21.33 5.31 -2.19
N PRO A 300 -20.80 6.51 -2.42
CA PRO A 300 -19.79 6.75 -3.45
C PRO A 300 -18.50 5.92 -3.38
N GLN A 301 -18.13 5.46 -2.19
CA GLN A 301 -16.97 4.59 -1.97
C GLN A 301 -17.31 3.10 -2.02
N TRP A 302 -18.55 2.72 -2.35
CA TRP A 302 -19.03 1.33 -2.29
C TRP A 302 -18.83 0.66 -0.92
N THR A 303 -18.90 1.48 0.13
CA THR A 303 -18.87 1.13 1.55
C THR A 303 -19.52 2.25 2.36
N ARG A 304 -20.21 1.87 3.43
CA ARG A 304 -20.73 2.79 4.47
C ARG A 304 -19.74 3.12 5.56
N SER A 305 -18.58 2.45 5.59
CA SER A 305 -17.52 2.78 6.53
C SER A 305 -16.96 4.16 6.20
N ARG A 306 -17.16 5.15 7.07
CA ARG A 306 -16.79 6.56 6.86
C ARG A 306 -16.39 7.23 8.18
N ILE A 307 -15.37 8.06 8.12
CA ILE A 307 -14.96 8.95 9.21
C ILE A 307 -15.68 10.28 9.00
N GLU A 308 -16.70 10.54 9.81
CA GLU A 308 -17.58 11.72 9.72
C GLU A 308 -17.35 12.73 10.87
N TYR A 309 -16.19 12.63 11.52
CA TYR A 309 -15.78 13.50 12.60
C TYR A 309 -14.34 13.97 12.34
N THR A 310 -13.95 15.05 12.99
CA THR A 310 -12.53 15.46 13.01
C THR A 310 -11.81 14.64 14.08
N PRO A 311 -10.79 13.84 13.75
CA PRO A 311 -10.04 13.06 14.72
C PRO A 311 -9.50 13.91 15.88
N PRO A 312 -9.41 13.35 17.11
CA PRO A 312 -9.71 11.96 17.47
C PRO A 312 -11.23 11.68 17.65
N PRO A 313 -11.67 10.42 17.66
CA PRO A 313 -13.07 10.04 17.87
C PRO A 313 -13.52 10.31 19.31
N ALA A 314 -14.83 10.35 19.53
CA ALA A 314 -15.37 10.35 20.88
C ALA A 314 -15.05 9.02 21.58
N ALA A 315 -14.74 9.08 22.88
CA ALA A 315 -14.34 7.89 23.66
C ALA A 315 -15.38 6.75 23.58
N ALA A 316 -16.67 7.08 23.48
CA ALA A 316 -17.75 6.11 23.36
C ALA A 316 -17.76 5.32 22.03
N GLN A 317 -17.08 5.81 20.99
CA GLN A 317 -16.94 5.12 19.71
C GLN A 317 -15.82 4.08 19.72
N ILE A 318 -14.94 4.11 20.73
CA ILE A 318 -13.78 3.22 20.82
C ILE A 318 -14.10 2.05 21.74
N VAL A 319 -14.16 0.84 21.18
CA VAL A 319 -14.29 -0.42 21.92
C VAL A 319 -13.19 -1.36 21.47
N ASN A 320 -12.46 -1.97 22.40
CA ASN A 320 -11.34 -2.88 22.08
C ASN A 320 -10.28 -2.29 21.13
N ALA A 321 -10.06 -0.97 21.20
CA ALA A 321 -9.21 -0.19 20.30
C ALA A 321 -9.64 -0.24 18.82
N GLN A 322 -10.94 -0.34 18.57
CA GLN A 322 -11.58 -0.28 17.25
C GLN A 322 -12.71 0.76 17.26
N LEU A 323 -13.01 1.36 16.11
CA LEU A 323 -14.20 2.18 15.92
C LEU A 323 -15.43 1.28 15.77
N ILE A 324 -16.19 1.11 16.84
CA ILE A 324 -17.25 0.08 16.90
C ILE A 324 -18.41 0.35 15.94
N ASP A 325 -18.70 1.63 15.69
CA ASP A 325 -19.75 2.09 14.75
C ASP A 325 -19.41 1.77 13.29
N GLN A 326 -18.13 1.52 12.99
CA GLN A 326 -17.64 1.16 11.65
C GLN A 326 -17.64 -0.35 11.41
N LEU A 327 -17.90 -1.19 12.41
CA LEU A 327 -17.81 -2.66 12.28
C LEU A 327 -19.17 -3.32 12.05
N ARG A 328 -19.17 -4.43 11.29
CA ARG A 328 -20.36 -5.26 11.06
C ARG A 328 -20.02 -6.74 11.30
N LYS A 329 -20.92 -7.43 12.02
CA LYS A 329 -20.86 -8.88 12.23
C LYS A 329 -21.70 -9.58 11.18
N VAL A 330 -21.04 -10.16 10.18
CA VAL A 330 -21.71 -10.77 9.01
C VAL A 330 -21.29 -12.24 8.81
N GLY A 331 -20.84 -12.91 9.87
CA GLY A 331 -20.51 -14.34 9.82
C GLY A 331 -19.24 -14.70 9.05
N THR A 332 -18.31 -13.76 8.89
CA THR A 332 -17.03 -13.97 8.17
C THR A 332 -15.83 -14.20 9.08
N PHE A 333 -16.01 -14.15 10.40
CA PHE A 333 -14.97 -14.37 11.40
C PHE A 333 -15.16 -15.71 12.10
N ASP A 334 -14.10 -16.53 12.10
CA ASP A 334 -14.02 -17.76 12.89
C ASP A 334 -12.79 -17.70 13.81
N PRO A 335 -12.95 -17.47 15.13
CA PRO A 335 -11.83 -17.40 16.05
C PRO A 335 -11.13 -18.74 16.27
N ALA A 336 -11.72 -19.86 15.83
CA ALA A 336 -11.10 -21.18 15.91
C ALA A 336 -10.27 -21.53 14.66
N ALA A 337 -10.30 -20.69 13.61
CA ALA A 337 -9.50 -20.91 12.42
C ALA A 337 -8.01 -20.87 12.75
N PHE A 338 -7.25 -21.84 12.23
CA PHE A 338 -5.83 -22.05 12.57
C PHE A 338 -4.97 -20.78 12.42
N ASN A 339 -5.22 -19.98 11.38
CA ASN A 339 -4.46 -18.76 11.10
C ASN A 339 -5.04 -17.49 11.74
N GLU A 340 -6.17 -17.57 12.45
CA GLU A 340 -6.75 -16.46 13.20
C GLU A 340 -6.00 -16.23 14.52
N VAL A 341 -4.77 -15.73 14.39
CA VAL A 341 -3.88 -15.40 15.49
C VAL A 341 -3.13 -14.09 15.21
N ARG A 342 -2.77 -13.35 16.25
CA ARG A 342 -1.87 -12.20 16.12
C ARG A 342 -0.42 -12.65 15.96
N ALA A 343 0.45 -11.74 15.57
CA ALA A 343 1.90 -11.96 15.53
C ALA A 343 2.49 -12.41 16.89
N THR A 344 1.79 -12.13 18.00
CA THR A 344 2.15 -12.54 19.37
C THR A 344 1.46 -13.85 19.81
N ALA A 345 0.80 -14.57 18.90
CA ALA A 345 -0.07 -15.71 19.17
C ALA A 345 -1.30 -15.42 20.08
N ALA A 346 -1.57 -14.16 20.40
CA ALA A 346 -2.77 -13.76 21.13
C ALA A 346 -4.03 -13.78 20.23
N PRO A 347 -5.25 -13.86 20.80
CA PRO A 347 -6.50 -13.86 20.03
C PRO A 347 -6.65 -12.61 19.15
N PRO A 348 -6.97 -12.74 17.85
CA PRO A 348 -7.05 -11.63 16.91
C PRO A 348 -8.26 -10.73 17.17
N LEU A 349 -8.27 -9.55 16.56
CA LEU A 349 -9.50 -8.75 16.45
C LEU A 349 -10.44 -9.38 15.42
N GLY A 350 -11.75 -9.17 15.57
CA GLY A 350 -12.76 -9.72 14.66
C GLY A 350 -14.07 -10.11 15.35
N GLY A 351 -14.04 -10.31 16.68
CA GLY A 351 -15.24 -10.60 17.48
C GLY A 351 -16.30 -9.49 17.43
N ASP A 352 -15.87 -8.24 17.21
CA ASP A 352 -16.74 -7.08 17.02
C ASP A 352 -17.17 -6.87 15.55
N GLY A 353 -16.63 -7.67 14.64
CA GLY A 353 -16.85 -7.57 13.20
C GLY A 353 -15.71 -6.88 12.47
N PHE A 354 -15.96 -6.56 11.21
CA PHE A 354 -15.03 -5.86 10.32
C PHE A 354 -15.68 -4.65 9.67
N SER A 355 -14.88 -3.65 9.33
CA SER A 355 -15.28 -2.56 8.45
C SER A 355 -15.70 -3.14 7.09
N PRO A 356 -16.93 -2.86 6.62
CA PRO A 356 -17.33 -3.27 5.28
C PRO A 356 -16.32 -2.76 4.25
N ALA A 357 -15.68 -3.68 3.54
CA ALA A 357 -14.73 -3.32 2.50
C ALA A 357 -15.45 -2.61 1.34
N SER A 358 -14.76 -1.67 0.71
CA SER A 358 -15.23 -1.09 -0.54
C SER A 358 -15.29 -2.16 -1.63
N LEU A 359 -16.36 -2.15 -2.43
CA LEU A 359 -16.48 -2.99 -3.63
C LEU A 359 -15.90 -2.32 -4.89
N LEU A 360 -15.36 -1.10 -4.76
CA LEU A 360 -14.83 -0.33 -5.89
C LEU A 360 -13.65 -1.06 -6.54
N SER A 361 -13.78 -1.40 -7.82
CA SER A 361 -12.75 -2.07 -8.63
C SER A 361 -12.39 -3.46 -8.12
N ILE A 362 -13.35 -4.18 -7.53
CA ILE A 362 -13.10 -5.52 -6.96
C ILE A 362 -12.58 -6.54 -8.00
N SER A 363 -12.89 -6.34 -9.28
CA SER A 363 -12.39 -7.16 -10.40
C SER A 363 -10.86 -7.12 -10.56
N ALA A 364 -10.18 -6.10 -10.02
CA ALA A 364 -8.73 -6.00 -10.05
C ALA A 364 -8.01 -6.96 -9.08
N PHE A 365 -8.75 -7.61 -8.15
CA PHE A 365 -8.16 -8.46 -7.11
C PHE A 365 -8.87 -9.83 -7.00
N PRO A 366 -8.86 -10.65 -8.06
CA PRO A 366 -9.72 -11.83 -8.15
C PRO A 366 -9.24 -13.04 -7.33
N GLN A 367 -8.07 -12.99 -6.70
CA GLN A 367 -7.44 -14.22 -6.22
C GLN A 367 -7.87 -14.64 -4.80
N THR A 368 -8.12 -13.70 -3.88
CA THR A 368 -8.64 -13.99 -2.53
C THR A 368 -9.57 -12.89 -2.02
N PHE A 369 -10.56 -13.26 -1.21
CA PHE A 369 -11.57 -12.37 -0.62
C PHE A 369 -11.68 -12.56 0.90
N LEU A 370 -12.40 -11.64 1.54
CA LEU A 370 -12.53 -11.50 3.01
C LEU A 370 -11.24 -11.02 3.68
N HIS A 371 -11.34 -10.69 4.96
CA HIS A 371 -10.27 -10.04 5.73
C HIS A 371 -9.03 -10.91 5.89
N ASN A 372 -9.17 -12.23 5.84
CA ASN A 372 -8.09 -13.20 6.01
C ASN A 372 -7.83 -14.03 4.73
N GLY A 373 -8.42 -13.63 3.59
CA GLY A 373 -8.25 -14.36 2.33
C GLY A 373 -8.86 -15.77 2.32
N ALA A 374 -9.84 -16.07 3.19
CA ALA A 374 -10.36 -17.44 3.39
C ALA A 374 -11.04 -18.07 2.17
N VAL A 375 -11.44 -17.27 1.17
CA VAL A 375 -12.08 -17.76 -0.05
C VAL A 375 -11.45 -17.14 -1.29
N ASN A 376 -11.53 -17.84 -2.42
CA ASN A 376 -10.84 -17.49 -3.68
C ASN A 376 -11.78 -17.10 -4.83
N SER A 377 -13.08 -16.96 -4.57
CA SER A 377 -14.07 -16.48 -5.55
C SER A 377 -15.18 -15.69 -4.87
N LEU A 378 -15.85 -14.82 -5.64
CA LEU A 378 -17.06 -14.14 -5.18
C LEU A 378 -18.22 -15.11 -4.96
N ASP A 379 -18.31 -16.20 -5.73
CA ASP A 379 -19.28 -17.27 -5.49
C ASP A 379 -19.10 -17.88 -4.09
N SER A 380 -17.86 -18.14 -3.68
CA SER A 380 -17.54 -18.65 -2.34
C SER A 380 -17.86 -17.63 -1.23
N VAL A 381 -17.74 -16.32 -1.51
CA VAL A 381 -18.25 -15.27 -0.61
C VAL A 381 -19.76 -15.37 -0.49
N LEU A 382 -20.46 -15.56 -1.61
CA LEU A 382 -21.91 -15.68 -1.67
C LEU A 382 -22.44 -17.02 -1.17
N ASP A 383 -21.62 -18.06 -0.95
CA ASP A 383 -22.03 -19.31 -0.30
C ASP A 383 -22.30 -19.11 1.20
N ASN A 384 -21.72 -18.08 1.82
CA ASN A 384 -21.98 -17.73 3.20
C ASN A 384 -23.38 -17.11 3.37
N VAL A 385 -24.33 -17.94 3.81
CA VAL A 385 -25.74 -17.55 4.05
C VAL A 385 -25.80 -16.37 5.02
N THR A 386 -25.09 -16.45 6.15
CA THR A 386 -25.08 -15.41 7.18
C THR A 386 -24.64 -14.06 6.62
N HIS A 387 -23.65 -14.05 5.73
CA HIS A 387 -23.19 -12.82 5.09
C HIS A 387 -24.24 -12.26 4.13
N ARG A 388 -24.72 -13.07 3.19
CA ARG A 388 -25.64 -12.60 2.14
C ARG A 388 -27.05 -12.24 2.67
N SER A 389 -27.45 -12.77 3.83
CA SER A 389 -28.69 -12.40 4.50
C SER A 389 -28.56 -11.26 5.52
N ALA A 390 -27.35 -10.72 5.74
CA ALA A 390 -27.13 -9.71 6.77
C ALA A 390 -27.89 -8.40 6.50
N GLY A 391 -28.06 -8.02 5.23
CA GLY A 391 -28.76 -6.80 4.80
C GLY A 391 -30.29 -6.88 4.88
N THR A 392 -30.86 -8.06 5.13
CA THR A 392 -32.30 -8.34 5.06
C THR A 392 -32.87 -8.81 6.40
N GLY A 393 -32.13 -8.62 7.50
CA GLY A 393 -32.54 -9.13 8.81
C GLY A 393 -32.51 -10.66 8.93
N GLY A 394 -31.70 -11.34 8.10
CA GLY A 394 -31.53 -12.80 8.11
C GLY A 394 -32.34 -13.56 7.06
N ALA A 395 -33.14 -12.88 6.23
CA ALA A 395 -33.87 -13.53 5.14
C ALA A 395 -32.96 -13.77 3.92
N ASP A 396 -32.73 -15.03 3.54
CA ASP A 396 -31.93 -15.37 2.35
C ASP A 396 -32.74 -15.15 1.06
N THR A 397 -32.61 -13.97 0.47
CA THR A 397 -33.22 -13.61 -0.82
C THR A 397 -32.36 -13.99 -2.03
N LEU A 398 -31.20 -14.61 -1.81
CA LEU A 398 -30.21 -14.97 -2.83
C LEU A 398 -30.04 -16.49 -2.95
N SER A 399 -31.12 -17.25 -2.74
CA SER A 399 -31.11 -18.72 -2.83
C SER A 399 -30.97 -19.24 -4.27
N SER A 400 -31.38 -18.45 -5.27
CA SER A 400 -31.24 -18.75 -6.70
C SER A 400 -29.77 -18.67 -7.16
N PRO A 401 -29.19 -19.76 -7.72
CA PRO A 401 -27.85 -19.72 -8.27
C PRO A 401 -27.69 -18.72 -9.43
N ALA A 402 -28.72 -18.57 -10.27
CA ALA A 402 -28.69 -17.63 -11.39
C ALA A 402 -28.65 -16.16 -10.92
N ASP A 403 -29.36 -15.85 -9.82
CA ASP A 403 -29.31 -14.50 -9.24
C ASP A 403 -27.93 -14.20 -8.64
N ARG A 404 -27.30 -15.21 -8.01
CA ARG A 404 -25.92 -15.09 -7.52
C ARG A 404 -24.93 -14.90 -8.66
N GLU A 405 -25.07 -15.61 -9.78
CA GLU A 405 -24.21 -15.42 -10.94
C GLU A 405 -24.34 -14.00 -11.52
N ASN A 406 -25.57 -13.51 -11.71
CA ASN A 406 -25.81 -12.14 -12.16
C ASN A 406 -25.23 -11.13 -11.16
N LEU A 407 -25.41 -11.34 -9.86
CA LEU A 407 -24.81 -10.50 -8.81
C LEU A 407 -23.28 -10.46 -8.93
N VAL A 408 -22.60 -11.59 -9.15
CA VAL A 408 -21.15 -11.63 -9.37
C VAL A 408 -20.76 -10.82 -10.60
N ARG A 409 -21.50 -10.91 -11.71
CA ARG A 409 -21.26 -10.07 -12.91
C ARG A 409 -21.34 -8.60 -12.58
N PHE A 410 -22.37 -8.20 -11.83
CA PHE A 410 -22.49 -6.81 -11.38
C PHE A 410 -21.33 -6.40 -10.46
N LEU A 411 -20.97 -7.20 -9.46
CA LEU A 411 -19.85 -6.89 -8.56
C LEU A 411 -18.54 -6.65 -9.32
N LEU A 412 -18.23 -7.51 -10.30
CA LEU A 412 -17.04 -7.37 -11.14
C LEU A 412 -17.08 -6.14 -12.06
N SER A 413 -18.28 -5.60 -12.34
CA SER A 413 -18.46 -4.39 -13.14
C SER A 413 -18.19 -3.08 -12.38
N ILE A 414 -18.17 -3.12 -11.04
CA ILE A 414 -18.08 -1.91 -10.22
C ILE A 414 -16.70 -1.26 -10.37
N ASP A 415 -16.68 -0.04 -10.90
CA ASP A 415 -15.51 0.83 -10.99
C ASP A 415 -15.88 2.32 -10.79
N ALA A 416 -14.93 3.23 -11.04
CA ALA A 416 -15.11 4.67 -10.84
C ALA A 416 -16.20 5.32 -11.73
N HIS A 417 -16.66 4.65 -12.78
CA HIS A 417 -17.74 5.13 -13.64
C HIS A 417 -19.11 4.56 -13.25
N THR A 418 -19.13 3.57 -12.36
CA THR A 418 -20.36 2.92 -11.94
C THR A 418 -21.13 3.82 -10.98
N VAL A 419 -22.37 4.17 -11.33
CA VAL A 419 -23.24 4.97 -10.47
C VAL A 419 -23.44 4.23 -9.13
N PRO A 420 -23.10 4.83 -7.97
CA PRO A 420 -23.27 4.20 -6.67
C PRO A 420 -24.75 4.08 -6.26
N PHE A 421 -25.04 3.17 -5.33
CA PHE A 421 -26.32 3.17 -4.62
C PHE A 421 -26.32 4.26 -3.55
N PRO A 422 -27.44 4.99 -3.34
CA PRO A 422 -27.54 6.02 -2.31
C PRO A 422 -27.38 5.42 -0.93
#